data_AF-A0A967IJJ0-F1
#
_entry.id   AF-A0A967IJJ0-F1
#
_cell.length_a   1.000
_cell.length_b   1.000
_cell.length_c   1.000
_cell.angle_alpha   90.00
_cell.angle_beta   90.00
_cell.angle_gamma   90.00
#
_symmetry.space_group_name_H-M   'P 1'
#
loop_
_entity.id
_entity.type
_entity.pdbx_description
1 polymer ?
#
loop_
_entity_poly.entity_id
_entity_poly.type
_entity_poly.pdbx_seq_one_letter_code
_entity_poly.pdbx_strand_id
1 'polypeptide(L)'
;IDRFGPGAFDIAAHSLGTRGVFLALTQLAGQEHPVVPLVNRLVLLAPDIDAGIFEQHLDRMRPLARHITVYVSANDKPLALSEQVHGYPRLG
;
A
#
# COMPACT_ATOMS: atom_id res chain seq x y z
N ILE A 1 19.43 -2.52 -0.02
CA ILE A 1 19.29 -2.80 -1.47
C ILE A 1 20.47 -3.65 -1.96
N ASP A 2 21.64 -3.51 -1.33
CA ASP A 2 22.94 -4.07 -1.75
C ASP A 2 23.01 -5.58 -1.99
N ARG A 3 22.06 -6.38 -1.46
CA ARG A 3 22.02 -7.83 -1.71
C ARG A 3 21.15 -8.25 -2.89
N PHE A 4 20.14 -7.46 -3.26
CA PHE A 4 19.14 -7.88 -4.24
C PHE A 4 18.98 -6.88 -5.41
N GLY A 5 19.50 -5.66 -5.30
CA GLY A 5 19.27 -4.61 -6.30
C GLY A 5 17.84 -4.04 -6.24
N PRO A 6 17.62 -2.81 -6.74
CA PRO A 6 16.29 -2.21 -6.79
C PRO A 6 15.40 -2.96 -7.80
N GLY A 7 14.13 -3.18 -7.45
CA GLY A 7 13.14 -3.76 -8.35
C GLY A 7 13.29 -5.26 -8.59
N ALA A 8 14.04 -5.98 -7.74
CA ALA A 8 14.32 -7.41 -7.89
C ALA A 8 13.49 -8.31 -6.95
N PHE A 9 12.67 -7.73 -6.08
CA PHE A 9 11.92 -8.49 -5.08
C PHE A 9 10.44 -8.05 -5.03
N ASP A 10 9.62 -9.00 -4.61
CA ASP A 10 8.19 -8.82 -4.38
C ASP A 10 7.93 -8.75 -2.87
N ILE A 11 6.93 -7.96 -2.47
CA ILE A 11 6.45 -7.85 -1.09
C ILE A 11 4.99 -8.31 -1.06
N ALA A 12 4.69 -9.26 -0.17
CA ALA A 12 3.32 -9.60 0.19
C ALA A 12 3.11 -9.37 1.69
N ALA A 13 2.02 -8.72 2.05
CA ALA A 13 1.67 -8.45 3.44
C ALA A 13 0.17 -8.69 3.67
N HIS A 14 -0.18 -9.07 4.90
CA HIS A 14 -1.55 -9.43 5.28
C HIS A 14 -1.99 -8.72 6.56
N SER A 15 -3.25 -8.27 6.62
CA SER A 15 -3.86 -7.66 7.81
C SER A 15 -2.97 -6.55 8.39
N LEU A 16 -2.63 -6.61 9.68
CA LEU A 16 -1.77 -5.62 10.35
C LEU A 16 -0.40 -5.45 9.67
N GLY A 17 0.12 -6.50 9.02
CA GLY A 17 1.39 -6.45 8.29
C GLY A 17 1.37 -5.47 7.12
N THR A 18 0.20 -5.20 6.52
CA THR A 18 0.09 -4.24 5.42
C THR A 18 0.38 -2.82 5.90
N ARG A 19 -0.02 -2.48 7.14
CA ARG A 19 0.25 -1.17 7.75
C ARG A 19 1.74 -0.92 7.92
N GLY A 20 2.51 -1.94 8.32
CA GLY A 20 3.96 -1.85 8.43
C GLY A 20 4.63 -1.56 7.08
N VAL A 21 4.20 -2.28 6.03
CA VAL A 21 4.69 -2.04 4.67
C VAL A 21 4.31 -0.67 4.15
N PHE A 22 3.07 -0.23 4.38
CA PHE A 22 2.58 1.09 3.98
C PHE A 22 3.37 2.24 4.62
N LEU A 23 3.65 2.15 5.93
CA LEU A 23 4.45 3.15 6.64
C LEU A 23 5.89 3.20 6.12
N ALA A 24 6.51 2.04 5.91
CA ALA A 24 7.86 1.96 5.35
C ALA A 24 7.93 2.56 3.94
N LEU A 25 6.99 2.21 3.05
CA LEU A 25 6.95 2.76 1.70
C LEU A 25 6.65 4.26 1.69
N THR A 26 5.78 4.74 2.58
CA THR A 26 5.50 6.18 2.71
C THR A 26 6.72 6.96 3.20
N GLN A 27 7.45 6.42 4.18
CA GLN A 27 8.69 7.02 4.67
C GLN A 27 9.74 7.07 3.56
N LEU A 28 9.87 5.99 2.79
CA LEU A 28 10.79 5.93 1.66
C LEU A 28 10.36 6.91 0.57
N ALA A 29 9.07 7.04 0.25
CA ALA A 29 8.55 7.96 -0.76
C ALA A 29 8.91 9.44 -0.51
N GLY A 30 9.32 9.80 0.71
CA GLY A 30 9.83 11.14 1.04
C GLY A 30 11.31 11.38 0.70
N GLN A 31 12.04 10.37 0.24
CA GLN A 31 13.47 10.43 -0.09
C GLN A 31 13.70 10.56 -1.61
N GLU A 32 14.89 10.98 -2.03
CA GLU A 32 15.26 10.90 -3.45
C GLU A 32 15.36 9.44 -3.89
N HIS A 33 14.66 9.09 -4.97
CA HIS A 33 14.62 7.71 -5.47
C HIS A 33 15.50 7.52 -6.69
N PRO A 34 16.12 6.32 -6.83
CA PRO A 34 16.77 5.94 -8.07
C PRO A 34 15.77 5.89 -9.23
N VAL A 35 16.29 5.93 -10.46
CA VAL A 35 15.51 5.92 -11.72
C VAL A 35 14.59 4.69 -11.86
N VAL A 36 14.81 3.65 -11.06
CA VAL A 36 14.09 2.37 -11.11
C VAL A 36 13.25 2.12 -9.85
N PRO A 37 12.04 1.55 -9.98
CA PRO A 37 11.20 1.20 -8.83
C PRO A 37 11.93 0.29 -7.84
N LEU A 38 11.74 0.54 -6.53
CA LEU A 38 12.36 -0.22 -5.46
C LEU A 38 11.85 -1.67 -5.38
N VAL A 39 10.55 -1.87 -5.61
CA VAL A 39 9.84 -3.15 -5.47
C VAL A 39 9.25 -3.53 -6.83
N ASN A 40 9.33 -4.81 -7.19
CA ASN A 40 8.71 -5.28 -8.43
C ASN A 40 7.19 -5.43 -8.28
N ARG A 41 6.72 -6.18 -7.28
CA ARG A 41 5.29 -6.28 -6.97
C ARG A 41 5.02 -6.10 -5.47
N LEU A 42 4.05 -5.25 -5.15
CA LEU A 42 3.47 -5.09 -3.83
C LEU A 42 2.08 -5.74 -3.83
N VAL A 43 1.86 -6.72 -2.95
CA VAL A 43 0.57 -7.37 -2.74
C VAL A 43 0.11 -7.13 -1.31
N LEU A 44 -1.05 -6.49 -1.17
CA LEU A 44 -1.70 -6.25 0.13
C LEU A 44 -2.94 -7.13 0.23
N LEU A 45 -3.00 -7.98 1.26
CA LEU A 45 -4.08 -8.93 1.51
C LEU A 45 -4.86 -8.48 2.75
N ALA A 46 -6.17 -8.27 2.63
CA ALA A 46 -7.03 -7.79 3.72
C ALA A 46 -6.38 -6.64 4.51
N PRO A 47 -5.99 -5.53 3.84
CA PRO A 47 -5.17 -4.51 4.46
C PRO A 47 -5.85 -3.82 5.65
N ASP A 48 -5.12 -3.65 6.74
CA ASP A 48 -5.53 -2.81 7.88
C ASP A 48 -5.05 -1.35 7.66
N ILE A 49 -5.61 -0.68 6.64
CA ILE A 49 -5.26 0.70 6.25
C ILE A 49 -6.54 1.47 5.87
N ASP A 50 -6.62 2.74 6.26
CA ASP A 50 -7.68 3.66 5.80
C ASP A 50 -7.53 3.94 4.28
N ALA A 51 -8.57 3.76 3.47
CA ALA A 51 -8.59 4.06 2.03
C ALA A 51 -8.31 5.51 1.72
N GLY A 52 -8.94 6.45 2.41
CA GLY A 52 -8.66 7.87 2.19
C GLY A 52 -7.16 8.15 2.40
N ILE A 53 -6.57 7.60 3.46
CA ILE A 53 -5.12 7.70 3.70
C ILE A 53 -4.32 6.96 2.61
N PHE A 54 -4.74 5.76 2.20
CA PHE A 54 -4.07 4.98 1.17
C PHE A 54 -4.08 5.71 -0.17
N GLU A 55 -5.23 6.24 -0.60
CA GLU A 55 -5.41 7.03 -1.83
C GLU A 55 -4.56 8.29 -1.81
N GLN A 56 -4.53 9.03 -0.69
CA GLN A 56 -3.70 10.22 -0.53
C GLN A 56 -2.19 9.94 -0.70
N HIS A 57 -1.73 8.74 -0.32
CA HIS A 57 -0.31 8.37 -0.38
C HIS A 57 0.02 7.52 -1.61
N LEU A 58 -0.99 7.02 -2.34
CA LEU A 58 -0.82 6.12 -3.46
C LEU A 58 0.08 6.75 -4.53
N ASP A 59 -0.16 8.00 -4.91
CA ASP A 59 0.65 8.66 -5.94
C ASP A 59 2.11 8.84 -5.53
N ARG A 60 2.39 9.00 -4.23
CA ARG A 60 3.75 9.06 -3.70
C ARG A 60 4.42 7.70 -3.67
N MET A 61 3.65 6.63 -3.46
CA MET A 61 4.15 5.26 -3.40
C MET A 61 4.29 4.60 -4.78
N ARG A 62 3.49 5.01 -5.77
CA ARG A 62 3.49 4.43 -7.14
C ARG A 62 4.87 4.36 -7.79
N PRO A 63 5.76 5.35 -7.66
CA PRO A 63 7.11 5.26 -8.20
C PRO A 63 7.97 4.15 -7.56
N LEU A 64 7.66 3.74 -6.32
CA LEU A 64 8.43 2.75 -5.58
C LEU A 64 8.12 1.31 -5.97
N ALA A 65 6.95 1.06 -6.57
CA ALA A 65 6.51 -0.29 -6.91
C ALA A 65 6.06 -0.36 -8.35
N ARG A 66 6.62 -1.29 -9.15
CA ARG A 66 6.19 -1.47 -10.54
C ARG A 66 4.74 -1.96 -10.65
N HIS A 67 4.31 -2.80 -9.71
CA HIS A 67 2.94 -3.30 -9.63
C HIS A 67 2.42 -3.24 -8.20
N ILE A 68 1.17 -2.77 -8.02
CA ILE A 68 0.47 -2.78 -6.73
C ILE A 68 -0.83 -3.53 -6.92
N THR A 69 -1.11 -4.51 -6.05
CA THR A 69 -2.36 -5.28 -6.04
C THR A 69 -2.90 -5.33 -4.63
N VAL A 70 -4.18 -5.04 -4.48
CA VAL A 70 -4.88 -5.06 -3.19
C VAL A 70 -6.03 -6.05 -3.28
N TYR A 71 -6.05 -7.02 -2.38
CA TYR A 71 -7.16 -7.96 -2.20
C TYR A 71 -7.94 -7.57 -0.95
N VAL A 72 -9.20 -7.22 -1.13
CA VAL A 72 -10.16 -6.93 -0.05
C VAL A 72 -11.33 -7.91 -0.15
N SER A 73 -11.93 -8.27 0.99
CA SER A 73 -13.15 -9.07 1.02
C SER A 73 -14.37 -8.17 0.79
N ALA A 74 -15.50 -8.73 0.37
CA ALA A 74 -16.77 -7.98 0.37
C ALA A 74 -17.38 -7.86 1.78
N ASN A 75 -16.81 -8.57 2.76
CA ASN A 75 -17.25 -8.62 4.17
C ASN A 75 -16.33 -7.82 5.10
N ASP A 76 -15.03 -7.77 4.77
CA ASP A 76 -14.13 -6.74 5.25
C ASP A 76 -14.46 -5.54 4.37
N LYS A 77 -15.52 -4.79 4.73
CA LYS A 77 -16.02 -3.72 3.87
C LYS A 77 -15.28 -2.42 4.15
N PRO A 78 -14.48 -1.96 3.18
CA PRO A 78 -14.16 -0.56 3.10
C PRO A 78 -15.33 0.32 2.68
N LEU A 79 -16.25 -0.30 1.93
CA LEU A 79 -17.26 0.38 1.14
C LEU A 79 -18.62 0.52 1.85
N ALA A 80 -18.80 -0.02 3.07
CA ALA A 80 -20.05 0.16 3.84
C ALA A 80 -19.94 1.05 5.08
N LEU A 81 -18.72 1.36 5.55
CA LEU A 81 -18.53 2.27 6.69
C LEU A 81 -18.47 3.75 6.30
N SER A 82 -18.56 4.08 5.01
CA SER A 82 -18.77 5.46 4.55
C SER A 82 -20.24 5.89 4.57
N GLU A 83 -21.19 4.94 4.52
CA GLU A 83 -22.60 5.29 4.28
C GLU A 83 -23.43 5.53 5.54
N GLN A 84 -23.00 5.05 6.72
CA GLN A 84 -23.86 5.09 7.91
C GLN A 84 -23.41 6.03 9.04
N VAL A 85 -22.16 6.55 9.05
CA VAL A 85 -21.64 7.28 10.24
C VAL A 85 -20.65 8.43 9.92
N HIS A 86 -20.86 9.26 8.91
CA HIS A 86 -20.00 10.45 8.64
C HIS A 86 -18.68 10.18 7.87
N GLY A 87 -18.79 9.84 6.59
CA GLY A 87 -18.28 10.77 5.57
C GLY A 87 -17.02 10.43 4.75
N TYR A 88 -16.22 9.38 5.03
CA TYR A 88 -15.13 8.99 4.10
C TYR A 88 -14.83 7.47 4.11
N PRO A 89 -14.53 6.83 2.96
CA PRO A 89 -14.27 5.38 2.89
C PRO A 89 -12.90 4.98 3.46
N ARG A 90 -12.81 3.78 4.07
CA ARG A 90 -11.54 3.06 4.31
C ARG A 90 -11.30 1.99 3.24
N LEU A 91 -10.17 1.25 3.20
CA LEU A 91 -9.81 0.17 2.23
C LEU A 91 -9.46 -1.05 3.09
N GLY A 92 -10.45 -1.77 3.58
CA GLY A 92 -10.31 -2.89 4.49
C GLY A 92 -11.54 -3.74 4.42
#